data_AF-A0A9D8JGD5-F1
#
_entry.id   AF-A0A9D8JGD5-F1
#
_cell.length_a   1.000
_cell.length_b   1.000
_cell.length_c   1.000
_cell.angle_alpha   90.00
_cell.angle_beta   90.00
_cell.angle_gamma   90.00
#
_symmetry.space_group_name_H-M   'P 1'
#
loop_
_entity.id
_entity.type
_entity.pdbx_description
1 polymer ?
#
loop_
_entity_poly.entity_id
_entity_poly.type
_entity_poly.pdbx_seq_one_letter_code
_entity_poly.pdbx_strand_id
1 'polypeptide(L)'
;MMNPIKLPLTKKKEKKKEKAPTRKGVLAIEKRKHPRFFVELPFDYSRKGKKTDFGGLVKDAGEGGILVYLPEKVDVGEVLKVEIFFAKGLELNTVQGTAKIVWADLAAKETWREHRYGLEFQSMPKGMIQKLKNLLKDLGETHKS
;
A
#
# COMPACT_ATOMS: atom_id res chain seq x y z
N MET A 1 -70.42 -29.71 10.68
CA MET A 1 -68.97 -29.54 10.94
C MET A 1 -68.76 -28.18 11.57
N MET A 2 -67.86 -28.12 12.55
CA MET A 2 -67.86 -27.22 13.70
C MET A 2 -67.34 -25.77 13.44
N ASN A 3 -67.92 -24.86 14.25
CA ASN A 3 -67.66 -23.45 14.60
C ASN A 3 -66.43 -22.66 14.07
N PRO A 4 -66.60 -21.33 13.85
CA PRO A 4 -65.47 -20.40 13.74
C PRO A 4 -64.91 -20.08 15.13
N ILE A 5 -63.63 -20.36 15.34
CA ILE A 5 -62.90 -20.01 16.56
C ILE A 5 -62.45 -18.55 16.47
N LYS A 6 -63.02 -17.69 17.33
CA LYS A 6 -62.49 -16.35 17.63
C LYS A 6 -61.18 -16.51 18.42
N LEU A 7 -60.09 -15.97 17.90
CA LEU A 7 -58.83 -15.81 18.67
C LEU A 7 -58.67 -14.34 19.12
N PRO A 8 -58.18 -14.09 20.35
CA PRO A 8 -58.30 -12.82 21.05
C PRO A 8 -57.26 -11.77 20.65
N LEU A 9 -57.66 -10.49 20.73
CA LEU A 9 -56.75 -9.33 20.77
C LEU A 9 -55.81 -9.41 21.98
N THR A 10 -54.53 -9.69 21.76
CA THR A 10 -53.49 -9.50 22.77
C THR A 10 -52.98 -8.05 22.75
N LYS A 11 -53.23 -7.33 23.85
CA LYS A 11 -52.71 -5.99 24.14
C LYS A 11 -51.18 -5.99 24.36
N LYS A 12 -50.53 -4.96 23.79
CA LYS A 12 -49.27 -4.26 24.10
C LYS A 12 -48.17 -4.99 24.91
N LYS A 13 -46.96 -4.95 24.35
CA LYS A 13 -45.75 -4.43 25.04
C LYS A 13 -44.95 -3.53 24.09
N GLU A 14 -45.04 -2.23 24.29
CA GLU A 14 -44.10 -1.25 23.73
C GLU A 14 -42.69 -1.59 24.27
N LYS A 15 -41.83 -2.14 23.41
CA LYS A 15 -40.40 -2.24 23.72
C LYS A 15 -39.83 -0.82 23.68
N LYS A 16 -39.44 -0.33 24.86
CA LYS A 16 -38.53 0.82 25.02
C LYS A 16 -37.38 0.65 24.01
N LYS A 17 -37.21 1.62 23.11
CA LYS A 17 -35.99 1.78 22.32
C LYS A 17 -34.85 2.07 23.30
N GLU A 18 -34.16 1.02 23.76
CA GLU A 18 -32.80 1.20 24.26
C GLU A 18 -31.98 1.77 23.10
N LYS A 19 -31.54 3.02 23.26
CA LYS A 19 -30.55 3.62 22.38
C LYS A 19 -29.31 2.73 22.48
N ALA A 20 -29.00 2.02 21.41
CA ALA A 20 -27.74 1.32 21.28
C ALA A 20 -26.61 2.29 21.64
N PRO A 21 -25.62 1.88 22.46
CA PRO A 21 -24.50 2.75 22.78
C PRO A 21 -23.84 3.14 21.47
N THR A 22 -23.73 4.45 21.26
CA THR A 22 -23.03 5.03 20.11
C THR A 22 -21.63 4.44 20.10
N ARG A 23 -21.37 3.57 19.11
CA ARG A 23 -20.03 3.05 18.86
C ARG A 23 -19.16 4.28 18.60
N LYS A 24 -18.39 4.70 19.62
CA LYS A 24 -17.37 5.74 19.49
C LYS A 24 -16.56 5.37 18.26
N GLY A 25 -16.62 6.21 17.23
CA GLY A 25 -15.91 5.98 15.98
C GLY A 25 -14.45 5.70 16.29
N VAL A 26 -13.90 4.62 15.73
CA VAL A 26 -12.47 4.37 15.79
C VAL A 26 -11.81 5.54 15.08
N LEU A 27 -11.14 6.41 15.84
CA LEU A 27 -10.29 7.45 15.25
C LEU A 27 -9.15 6.71 14.55
N ALA A 28 -9.20 6.65 13.21
CA ALA A 28 -8.12 6.09 12.42
C ALA A 28 -6.92 7.02 12.55
N ILE A 29 -6.06 6.77 13.53
CA ILE A 29 -4.82 7.50 13.71
C ILE A 29 -3.91 7.16 12.53
N GLU A 30 -3.57 8.16 11.72
CA GLU A 30 -2.58 8.03 10.66
C GLU A 30 -1.25 7.59 11.27
N LYS A 31 -0.76 6.41 10.85
CA LYS A 31 0.48 5.82 11.40
C LYS A 31 1.73 6.20 10.59
N ARG A 32 1.58 6.77 9.39
CA ARG A 32 2.71 7.08 8.51
C ARG A 32 3.45 8.32 8.98
N LYS A 33 4.78 8.22 9.02
CA LYS A 33 5.67 9.34 9.37
C LYS A 33 5.86 10.34 8.21
N HIS A 34 5.71 9.89 6.97
CA HIS A 34 5.96 10.67 5.76
C HIS A 34 4.80 10.51 4.77
N PRO A 35 4.47 11.56 3.98
CA PRO A 35 3.53 11.44 2.89
C PRO A 35 4.01 10.45 1.83
N ARG A 36 3.06 9.88 1.10
CA ARG A 36 3.33 9.05 -0.07
C ARG A 36 2.76 9.74 -1.30
N PHE A 37 3.50 9.64 -2.39
CA PHE A 37 3.13 10.19 -3.68
C PHE A 37 2.82 9.03 -4.62
N PHE A 38 1.75 9.15 -5.39
CA PHE A 38 1.45 8.21 -6.47
C PHE A 38 2.37 8.51 -7.63
N VAL A 39 3.04 7.49 -8.12
CA VAL A 39 4.11 7.64 -9.11
C VAL A 39 4.33 6.32 -9.83
N GLU A 40 4.50 6.38 -11.15
CA GLU A 40 4.81 5.21 -11.97
C GLU A 40 6.25 5.30 -12.46
N LEU A 41 7.15 4.53 -11.83
CA LEU A 41 8.57 4.54 -12.17
C LEU A 41 9.10 3.13 -12.43
N PRO A 42 9.94 2.96 -13.46
CA PRO A 42 10.67 1.72 -13.65
C PRO A 42 11.51 1.38 -12.42
N PHE A 43 11.50 0.11 -12.06
CA PHE A 43 12.15 -0.43 -10.88
C PHE A 43 12.84 -1.73 -11.23
N ASP A 44 14.10 -1.85 -10.90
CA ASP A 44 14.82 -3.12 -10.95
C ASP A 44 15.16 -3.59 -9.55
N TYR A 45 15.19 -4.91 -9.37
CA TYR A 45 15.58 -5.54 -8.13
C TYR A 45 16.41 -6.80 -8.33
N SER A 46 17.31 -7.06 -7.38
CA SER A 46 17.99 -8.34 -7.26
C SER A 46 17.80 -8.96 -5.89
N ARG A 47 17.63 -10.29 -5.90
CA ARG A 47 17.55 -11.12 -4.71
C ARG A 47 18.95 -11.54 -4.29
N LYS A 48 19.18 -11.64 -2.97
CA LYS A 48 20.47 -12.12 -2.46
C LYS A 48 20.75 -13.54 -2.97
N GLY A 49 21.87 -13.72 -3.68
CA GLY A 49 22.30 -15.02 -4.21
C GLY A 49 21.74 -15.39 -5.58
N LYS A 50 20.89 -14.56 -6.20
CA LYS A 50 20.53 -14.69 -7.62
C LYS A 50 21.40 -13.77 -8.47
N LYS A 51 21.79 -14.25 -9.67
CA LYS A 51 22.60 -13.48 -10.63
C LYS A 51 21.78 -12.58 -11.55
N THR A 52 20.47 -12.75 -11.58
CA THR A 52 19.58 -12.06 -12.51
C THR A 52 18.89 -10.90 -11.82
N ASP A 53 18.92 -9.73 -12.46
CA ASP A 53 18.08 -8.59 -12.10
C ASP A 53 16.68 -8.77 -12.69
N PHE A 54 15.68 -8.39 -11.92
CA PHE A 54 14.28 -8.52 -12.27
C PHE A 54 13.66 -7.12 -12.35
N GLY A 55 12.77 -6.92 -13.31
CA GLY A 55 12.02 -5.67 -13.43
C GLY A 55 10.72 -5.69 -12.61
N GLY A 56 10.26 -4.49 -12.26
CA GLY A 56 9.00 -4.21 -11.61
C GLY A 56 8.59 -2.75 -11.83
N LEU A 57 7.50 -2.35 -11.17
CA LEU A 57 6.91 -1.03 -11.33
C LEU A 57 6.59 -0.42 -9.96
N VAL A 58 7.13 0.75 -9.68
CA VAL A 58 6.72 1.56 -8.52
C VAL A 58 5.34 2.17 -8.80
N LYS A 59 4.49 2.21 -7.79
CA LYS A 59 3.15 2.86 -7.84
C LYS A 59 2.94 3.90 -6.78
N ASP A 60 3.57 3.72 -5.63
CA ASP A 60 3.68 4.75 -4.61
C ASP A 60 5.12 4.82 -4.10
N ALA A 61 5.54 6.03 -3.71
CA ALA A 61 6.82 6.23 -3.06
C ALA A 61 6.70 7.22 -1.90
N GLY A 62 7.42 6.93 -0.83
CA GLY A 62 7.66 7.83 0.28
C GLY A 62 9.08 7.64 0.83
N GLU A 63 9.50 8.50 1.74
CA GLU A 63 10.88 8.48 2.26
C GLU A 63 11.27 7.16 2.94
N GLY A 64 10.29 6.47 3.55
CA GLY A 64 10.53 5.22 4.28
C GLY A 64 10.32 3.95 3.46
N GLY A 65 9.78 4.05 2.24
CA GLY A 65 9.45 2.87 1.46
C GLY A 65 8.57 3.13 0.25
N ILE A 66 8.31 2.08 -0.50
CA ILE A 66 7.62 2.10 -1.79
C ILE A 66 6.58 0.99 -1.87
N LEU A 67 5.59 1.16 -2.74
CA LEU A 67 4.67 0.12 -3.19
C LEU A 67 5.01 -0.24 -4.62
N VAL A 68 5.20 -1.53 -4.87
CA VAL A 68 5.62 -2.05 -6.18
C VAL A 68 4.73 -3.19 -6.65
N TYR A 69 4.69 -3.34 -7.97
CA TYR A 69 4.23 -4.55 -8.64
C TYR A 69 5.44 -5.35 -9.11
N LEU A 70 5.47 -6.63 -8.73
CA LEU A 70 6.51 -7.57 -9.15
C LEU A 70 5.88 -8.71 -9.96
N PRO A 71 6.56 -9.19 -11.03
CA PRO A 71 6.08 -10.31 -11.84
C PRO A 71 6.28 -11.66 -11.12
N GLU A 72 7.25 -11.74 -10.21
CA GLU A 72 7.53 -12.95 -9.45
C GLU A 72 6.96 -12.89 -8.04
N LYS A 73 6.65 -14.08 -7.49
CA LYS A 73 6.39 -14.22 -6.06
C LYS A 73 7.69 -14.05 -5.28
N VAL A 74 7.65 -13.17 -4.29
CA VAL A 74 8.72 -12.91 -3.33
C VAL A 74 8.15 -13.03 -1.92
N ASP A 75 8.95 -13.59 -1.01
CA ASP A 75 8.50 -13.83 0.36
C ASP A 75 8.57 -12.55 1.21
N VAL A 76 7.58 -12.39 2.10
CA VAL A 76 7.62 -11.31 3.10
C VAL A 76 8.82 -11.53 4.02
N GLY A 77 9.60 -10.49 4.22
CA GLY A 77 10.83 -10.52 4.99
C GLY A 77 12.10 -10.58 4.15
N GLU A 78 11.99 -10.91 2.86
CA GLU A 78 13.14 -10.93 1.96
C GLU A 78 13.72 -9.52 1.76
N VAL A 79 15.05 -9.43 1.67
CA VAL A 79 15.76 -8.17 1.43
C VAL A 79 16.26 -8.16 -0.01
N LEU A 80 15.84 -7.13 -0.74
CA LEU A 80 16.17 -6.89 -2.14
C LEU A 80 17.16 -5.75 -2.25
N LYS A 81 18.09 -5.84 -3.19
CA LYS A 81 18.73 -4.64 -3.74
C LYS A 81 17.77 -4.04 -4.74
N VAL A 82 17.61 -2.72 -4.70
CA VAL A 82 16.59 -2.02 -5.48
C VAL A 82 17.20 -0.84 -6.20
N GLU A 83 16.73 -0.61 -7.41
CA GLU A 83 17.10 0.51 -8.27
C GLU A 83 15.84 1.13 -8.86
N ILE A 84 15.61 2.42 -8.59
CA ILE A 84 14.45 3.17 -9.11
C ILE A 84 14.96 4.15 -10.14
N PHE A 85 14.42 4.11 -11.35
CA PHE A 85 14.80 4.99 -12.44
C PHE A 85 13.78 6.09 -12.63
N PHE A 86 14.23 7.34 -12.82
CA PHE A 86 13.35 8.48 -13.05
C PHE A 86 14.03 9.51 -13.94
N ALA A 87 13.25 10.17 -14.81
CA ALA A 87 13.75 11.26 -15.62
C ALA A 87 13.65 12.59 -14.85
N LYS A 88 14.68 13.42 -14.95
CA LYS A 88 14.65 14.81 -14.50
C LYS A 88 15.27 15.69 -15.59
N GLY A 89 14.43 16.50 -16.24
CA GLY A 89 14.83 17.22 -17.45
C GLY A 89 15.22 16.24 -18.56
N LEU A 90 16.46 16.34 -19.06
CA LEU A 90 17.01 15.45 -20.09
C LEU A 90 17.86 14.31 -19.51
N GLU A 91 17.98 14.20 -18.19
CA GLU A 91 18.84 13.22 -17.52
C GLU A 91 18.02 12.07 -16.92
N LEU A 92 18.44 10.83 -17.21
CA LEU A 92 17.97 9.65 -16.50
C LEU A 92 18.74 9.51 -15.19
N ASN A 93 18.01 9.52 -14.08
CA ASN A 93 18.55 9.40 -12.75
C ASN A 93 18.13 8.08 -12.11
N THR A 94 18.95 7.61 -11.17
CA THR A 94 18.70 6.37 -10.42
C THR A 94 18.85 6.61 -8.92
N VAL A 95 17.96 6.00 -8.13
CA VAL A 95 18.09 5.83 -6.68
C VAL A 95 18.33 4.35 -6.39
N GLN A 96 19.44 4.03 -5.74
CA GLN A 96 19.81 2.65 -5.40
C GLN A 96 19.85 2.44 -3.89
N GLY A 97 19.49 1.24 -3.44
CA GLY A 97 19.45 0.88 -2.03
C GLY A 97 19.16 -0.59 -1.76
N THR A 98 18.89 -0.88 -0.50
CA THR A 98 18.31 -2.17 -0.07
C THR A 98 16.98 -1.93 0.61
N ALA A 99 16.01 -2.78 0.31
CA ALA A 99 14.67 -2.71 0.87
C ALA A 99 14.18 -4.10 1.28
N LYS A 100 13.38 -4.16 2.34
CA LYS A 100 12.77 -5.38 2.85
C LYS A 100 11.31 -5.42 2.47
N ILE A 101 10.82 -6.59 2.03
CA ILE A 101 9.39 -6.79 1.83
C ILE A 101 8.72 -6.88 3.20
N VAL A 102 7.78 -5.97 3.47
CA VAL A 102 7.09 -5.87 4.77
C VAL A 102 5.64 -6.39 4.72
N TRP A 103 5.03 -6.40 3.54
CA TRP A 103 3.74 -7.05 3.30
C TRP A 103 3.58 -7.39 1.82
N ALA A 104 2.71 -8.35 1.55
CA ALA A 104 2.33 -8.78 0.20
C ALA A 104 0.81 -8.84 0.10
N ASP A 105 0.28 -8.39 -1.03
CA ASP A 105 -1.11 -8.60 -1.41
C ASP A 105 -1.16 -9.38 -2.71
N LEU A 106 -1.34 -10.69 -2.57
CA LEU A 106 -1.40 -11.67 -3.64
C LEU A 106 -2.84 -11.94 -4.09
N ALA A 107 -3.84 -11.26 -3.51
CA ALA A 107 -5.25 -11.48 -3.78
C ALA A 107 -5.78 -10.70 -5.00
N ALA A 108 -4.92 -9.94 -5.68
CA ALA A 108 -5.25 -9.33 -6.96
C ALA A 108 -5.53 -10.44 -7.98
N LYS A 109 -6.81 -10.56 -8.35
CA LYS A 109 -7.43 -11.57 -9.22
C LYS A 109 -6.54 -12.00 -10.39
N GLU A 110 -6.67 -13.28 -10.76
CA GLU A 110 -6.09 -14.03 -11.88
C GLU A 110 -5.86 -13.30 -13.22
N THR A 111 -6.44 -12.12 -13.40
CA THR A 111 -6.46 -11.32 -14.63
C THR A 111 -5.29 -10.33 -14.76
N TRP A 112 -4.62 -9.93 -13.67
CA TRP A 112 -3.37 -9.14 -13.75
C TRP A 112 -2.29 -9.86 -12.93
N ARG A 113 -1.29 -10.40 -13.63
CA ARG A 113 -0.17 -11.20 -13.09
C ARG A 113 0.84 -10.37 -12.28
N GLU A 114 0.37 -9.42 -11.48
CA GLU A 114 1.21 -8.43 -10.81
C GLU A 114 0.97 -8.50 -9.32
N HIS A 115 1.93 -9.12 -8.62
CA HIS A 115 1.89 -9.25 -7.17
C HIS A 115 2.23 -7.91 -6.51
N ARG A 116 1.38 -7.44 -5.58
CA ARG A 116 1.60 -6.19 -4.86
C ARG A 116 2.46 -6.40 -3.64
N TYR A 117 3.46 -5.55 -3.48
CA TYR A 117 4.34 -5.59 -2.33
C TYR A 117 4.57 -4.20 -1.75
N GLY A 118 4.61 -4.16 -0.42
CA GLY A 118 5.17 -3.03 0.32
C GLY A 118 6.62 -3.29 0.65
N LEU A 119 7.50 -2.39 0.24
CA LEU A 119 8.92 -2.43 0.53
C LEU A 119 9.27 -1.30 1.50
N GLU A 120 10.04 -1.62 2.54
CA GLU A 120 10.63 -0.66 3.48
C GLU A 120 12.12 -0.54 3.22
N PHE A 121 12.63 0.69 3.08
CA PHE A 121 14.05 0.91 2.87
C PHE A 121 14.85 0.55 4.12
N GLN A 122 15.83 -0.35 3.98
CA GLN A 122 16.70 -0.78 5.08
C GLN A 122 17.99 0.04 5.13
N SER A 123 18.62 0.21 3.97
CA SER A 123 19.81 1.04 3.86
C SER A 123 19.90 1.67 2.47
N MET A 124 20.28 2.93 2.43
CA MET A 124 20.56 3.69 1.22
C MET A 124 21.79 4.57 1.45
N PRO A 125 22.68 4.71 0.45
CA PRO A 125 23.76 5.69 0.52
C PRO A 125 23.20 7.10 0.73
N LYS A 126 23.90 7.95 1.50
CA LYS A 126 23.43 9.30 1.85
C LYS A 126 23.06 10.15 0.62
N GLY A 127 23.82 10.02 -0.46
CA GLY A 127 23.52 10.69 -1.74
C GLY A 127 22.23 10.19 -2.38
N MET A 128 21.92 8.89 -2.28
CA MET A 128 20.70 8.29 -2.83
C MET A 128 19.46 8.71 -2.03
N ILE A 129 19.57 8.76 -0.70
CA ILE A 129 18.50 9.29 0.17
C ILE A 129 18.17 10.73 -0.22
N GLN A 130 19.19 11.57 -0.45
CA GLN A 130 18.96 12.96 -0.85
C GLN A 130 18.31 13.06 -2.23
N LYS A 131 18.72 12.23 -3.20
CA LYS A 131 18.06 12.15 -4.51
C LYS A 131 16.59 11.77 -4.38
N LEU A 132 16.27 10.76 -3.57
CA LEU A 132 14.89 10.34 -3.32
C LEU A 132 14.07 11.48 -2.70
N LYS A 133 14.57 12.15 -1.64
CA LYS A 133 13.88 13.28 -1.02
C LYS A 133 13.59 14.40 -2.01
N ASN A 134 14.55 14.70 -2.89
CA ASN A 134 14.37 15.73 -3.92
C ASN A 134 13.28 15.30 -4.92
N LEU A 135 13.30 14.05 -5.39
CA LEU A 135 12.24 13.51 -6.26
C LEU A 135 10.85 13.63 -5.60
N LEU A 136 10.71 13.19 -4.35
CA LEU A 136 9.43 13.24 -3.64
C LEU A 136 8.95 14.68 -3.41
N LYS A 137 9.87 15.61 -3.18
CA LYS A 137 9.55 17.04 -3.07
C LYS A 137 9.02 17.59 -4.39
N ASP A 138 9.71 17.31 -5.50
CA ASP A 138 9.30 17.76 -6.84
C ASP A 138 7.89 17.22 -7.21
N LEU A 139 7.61 15.96 -6.86
CA LEU A 139 6.27 15.36 -7.01
C LEU A 139 5.21 16.08 -6.17
N GLY A 140 5.55 16.42 -4.92
CA GLY A 140 4.63 17.13 -4.02
C GLY A 140 4.34 18.58 -4.41
N GLU A 141 5.27 19.26 -5.07
CA GLU A 141 5.05 20.62 -5.62
C GLU A 141 4.18 20.57 -6.88
N THR A 142 4.38 19.57 -7.74
CA THR A 142 3.59 19.38 -8.98
C THR A 142 2.10 19.17 -8.70
N HIS A 143 1.74 18.53 -7.58
CA HIS A 143 0.34 18.30 -7.20
C HIS A 143 -0.34 19.51 -6.51
N LYS A 144 0.36 20.64 -6.32
CA LYS A 144 -0.19 21.85 -5.69
C LYS A 144 -0.49 22.99 -6.69
N SER A 145 -0.09 22.86 -7.95
CA SER A 145 -0.46 23.80 -9.03
C SER A 145 -1.67 23.29 -9.80
#